data_AF-A0A218ZAJ9-F1
#
_entry.id   AF-A0A218ZAJ9-F1
#
_cell.length_a   1.000
_cell.length_b   1.000
_cell.length_c   1.000
_cell.angle_alpha   90.00
_cell.angle_beta   90.00
_cell.angle_gamma   90.00
#
_symmetry.space_group_name_H-M   'P 1'
#
loop_
_entity.id
_entity.type
_entity.pdbx_description
1 polymer ?
#
loop_
_entity_poly.entity_id
_entity_poly.type
_entity_poly.pdbx_seq_one_letter_code
_entity_poly.pdbx_strand_id
1 'polypeptide(L)'
;MALLQTIHLEHLPTSYDLHVALYRNVTNASFLHQQLLAGNAEYEYALIDARVVVSRVHVLAAAYRAINDMLENRLRSRNVHAEIVFSLSPNNNVRPLRFLRATATPARYQHTHAPPLADHLLLPTRFSPTRFSPTRFSPTPIQTPQVFTGRLRDFDTIPPTEPVPLTPLSQISESFRRFGITPSTTSLLVLKLSTPTSSFSAPDVQARLAASVVGDQVAFTDEVLREMTDIARVRKIYKADGGAGGRANVGGGNGAKVTRELAGGEEERARREVEVLVLGAMALRTLTN
;
A
#
# COMPACT_ATOMS: atom_id res chain seq x y z
N MET A 1 -27.42 -8.60 21.88
CA MET A 1 -27.70 -8.08 20.52
C MET A 1 -26.36 -7.96 19.82
N ALA A 2 -26.20 -8.55 18.63
CA ALA A 2 -24.92 -8.50 17.92
C ALA A 2 -24.71 -7.11 17.31
N LEU A 3 -23.57 -6.48 17.62
CA LEU A 3 -23.19 -5.17 17.08
C LEU A 3 -22.15 -5.30 15.95
N LEU A 4 -21.88 -6.53 15.50
CA LEU A 4 -21.08 -6.81 14.32
C LEU A 4 -21.81 -6.31 13.08
N GLN A 5 -21.10 -5.53 12.26
CA GLN A 5 -21.60 -5.08 10.98
C GLN A 5 -20.92 -5.85 9.86
N THR A 6 -21.69 -6.48 8.99
CA THR A 6 -21.20 -7.03 7.72
C THR A 6 -21.42 -5.99 6.63
N ILE A 7 -20.34 -5.57 5.98
CA ILE A 7 -20.34 -4.55 4.94
C ILE A 7 -19.96 -5.20 3.62
N HIS A 8 -20.80 -4.96 2.61
CA HIS A 8 -20.54 -5.30 1.24
C HIS A 8 -19.93 -4.09 0.53
N LEU A 9 -18.78 -4.27 -0.13
CA LEU A 9 -18.12 -3.18 -0.87
C LEU A 9 -18.56 -3.21 -2.33
N GLU A 10 -19.13 -2.11 -2.83
CA GLU A 10 -19.92 -2.04 -4.09
C GLU A 10 -19.15 -2.31 -5.41
N HIS A 11 -17.86 -2.64 -5.36
CA HIS A 11 -17.07 -2.98 -6.55
C HIS A 11 -16.19 -4.21 -6.33
N LEU A 12 -16.42 -4.96 -5.26
CA LEU A 12 -15.75 -6.23 -5.03
C LEU A 12 -16.64 -7.39 -5.50
N PRO A 13 -16.03 -8.52 -5.91
CA PRO A 13 -16.79 -9.72 -6.19
C PRO A 13 -17.65 -10.10 -4.99
N THR A 14 -18.87 -10.59 -5.24
CA THR A 14 -19.84 -10.88 -4.16
C THR A 14 -19.35 -11.93 -3.15
N SER A 15 -18.26 -12.61 -3.48
CA SER A 15 -17.56 -13.59 -2.63
C SER A 15 -16.75 -12.98 -1.48
N TYR A 16 -16.64 -11.65 -1.39
CA TYR A 16 -15.89 -10.97 -0.33
C TYR A 16 -16.80 -10.15 0.57
N ASP A 17 -16.88 -10.55 1.83
CA ASP A 17 -17.64 -9.83 2.86
C ASP A 17 -16.71 -9.30 3.95
N LEU A 18 -16.91 -8.05 4.35
CA LEU A 18 -16.12 -7.41 5.40
C LEU A 18 -16.92 -7.34 6.69
N HIS A 19 -16.50 -8.08 7.71
CA HIS A 19 -17.07 -7.99 9.04
C HIS A 19 -16.28 -6.99 9.89
N VAL A 20 -16.99 -6.05 10.51
CA VAL A 20 -16.41 -4.95 11.30
C VAL A 20 -17.03 -4.94 12.69
N ALA A 21 -16.19 -4.89 13.72
CA ALA A 21 -16.60 -4.72 15.11
C ALA A 21 -15.80 -3.61 15.78
N LEU A 22 -16.48 -2.78 16.56
CA LEU A 22 -15.88 -1.67 17.31
C LEU A 22 -16.04 -1.91 18.80
N TYR A 23 -14.99 -1.67 19.57
CA TYR A 23 -14.94 -1.88 21.01
C TYR A 23 -14.40 -0.64 21.74
N ARG A 24 -14.98 -0.36 22.91
CA ARG A 24 -14.53 0.65 23.89
C ARG A 24 -14.06 -0.05 25.16
N ASN A 25 -13.27 0.65 25.98
CA ASN A 25 -12.80 0.17 27.28
C ASN A 25 -12.12 -1.20 27.25
N VAL A 26 -11.36 -1.49 26.20
CA VAL A 26 -10.67 -2.78 26.05
C VAL A 26 -9.54 -2.89 27.07
N THR A 27 -9.55 -3.99 27.82
CA THR A 27 -8.53 -4.30 28.83
C THR A 27 -7.50 -5.32 28.34
N ASN A 28 -7.88 -6.20 27.41
CA ASN A 28 -7.07 -7.31 26.92
C ASN A 28 -6.16 -6.96 25.71
N ALA A 29 -5.84 -5.67 25.51
CA ALA A 29 -5.10 -5.22 24.32
C ALA A 29 -3.67 -5.78 24.25
N SER A 30 -3.00 -5.95 25.40
CA SER A 30 -1.65 -6.53 25.49
C SER A 30 -1.59 -7.97 25.00
N PHE A 31 -2.57 -8.79 25.38
CA PHE A 31 -2.71 -10.18 24.93
C PHE A 31 -2.94 -10.24 23.42
N LEU A 32 -3.88 -9.45 22.89
CA LEU A 32 -4.17 -9.42 21.45
C LEU A 32 -2.92 -9.00 20.65
N HIS A 33 -2.18 -8.00 21.15
CA HIS A 33 -0.92 -7.58 20.54
C HIS A 33 0.13 -8.70 20.56
N GLN A 34 0.24 -9.46 21.66
CA GLN A 34 1.13 -10.61 21.74
C GLN A 34 0.73 -11.74 20.79
N GLN A 35 -0.56 -12.02 20.62
CA GLN A 35 -1.04 -13.04 19.67
C GLN A 35 -0.73 -12.67 18.22
N LEU A 36 -0.82 -11.39 17.86
CA LEU A 36 -0.39 -10.90 16.54
C LEU A 36 1.12 -11.09 16.31
N LEU A 37 1.94 -10.80 17.34
CA LEU A 37 3.39 -11.01 17.26
C LEU A 37 3.77 -12.49 17.20
N ALA A 38 3.01 -13.35 17.87
CA ALA A 38 3.18 -14.80 17.83
C ALA A 38 2.78 -15.40 16.47
N GLY A 39 2.04 -14.66 15.64
CA GLY A 39 1.62 -15.11 14.31
C GLY A 39 0.59 -16.24 14.36
N ASN A 40 -0.25 -16.26 15.40
CA ASN A 40 -1.28 -17.28 15.54
C ASN A 40 -2.37 -17.12 14.45
N ALA A 41 -2.62 -18.19 13.70
CA ALA A 41 -3.63 -18.20 12.62
C ALA A 41 -5.05 -17.93 13.13
N GLU A 42 -5.34 -18.24 14.40
CA GLU A 42 -6.65 -17.98 14.99
C GLU A 42 -6.93 -16.48 15.19
N TYR A 43 -5.89 -15.66 15.24
CA TYR A 43 -5.95 -14.21 15.47
C TYR A 43 -5.61 -13.40 14.21
N GLU A 44 -5.92 -13.95 13.03
CA GLU A 44 -5.82 -13.22 11.78
C GLU A 44 -6.97 -12.22 11.63
N TYR A 45 -6.81 -11.07 12.28
CA TYR A 45 -7.70 -9.92 12.24
C TYR A 45 -6.91 -8.64 11.98
N ALA A 46 -7.55 -7.66 11.34
CA ALA A 46 -6.98 -6.32 11.29
C ALA A 46 -7.39 -5.60 12.59
N LEU A 47 -6.47 -5.56 13.56
CA LEU A 47 -6.65 -4.85 14.81
C LEU A 47 -6.08 -3.43 14.68
N ILE A 48 -6.96 -2.44 14.75
CA ILE A 48 -6.67 -1.03 14.49
C ILE A 48 -7.03 -0.23 15.74
N ASP A 49 -6.20 0.76 16.09
CA ASP A 49 -6.53 1.74 17.12
C ASP A 49 -7.65 2.67 16.61
N ALA A 50 -8.82 2.62 17.23
CA ALA A 50 -9.95 3.41 16.75
C ALA A 50 -9.75 4.92 16.93
N ARG A 51 -8.78 5.35 17.77
CA ARG A 51 -8.45 6.77 17.99
C ARG A 51 -7.86 7.45 16.75
N VAL A 52 -7.29 6.69 15.81
CA VAL A 52 -6.74 7.25 14.56
C VAL A 52 -7.72 7.20 13.39
N VAL A 53 -8.92 6.68 13.61
CA VAL A 53 -9.97 6.57 12.60
C VAL A 53 -10.90 7.78 12.68
N VAL A 54 -11.11 8.46 11.55
CA VAL A 54 -11.89 9.71 11.48
C VAL A 54 -13.35 9.44 11.12
N SER A 55 -13.58 8.53 10.18
CA SER A 55 -14.89 8.15 9.64
C SER A 55 -14.89 6.70 9.16
N ARG A 56 -16.07 6.16 8.87
CA ARG A 56 -16.21 4.84 8.24
C ARG A 56 -15.57 4.80 6.86
N VAL A 57 -15.73 5.86 6.06
CA VAL A 57 -15.15 5.96 4.72
C VAL A 57 -13.64 5.82 4.76
N HIS A 58 -12.97 6.39 5.77
CA HIS A 58 -11.53 6.23 5.98
C HIS A 58 -11.14 4.74 6.07
N VAL A 59 -11.83 3.95 6.90
CA VAL A 59 -11.54 2.52 7.07
C VAL A 59 -11.90 1.72 5.81
N LEU A 60 -13.07 2.00 5.23
CA LEU A 60 -13.54 1.28 4.05
C LEU A 60 -12.65 1.54 2.83
N ALA A 61 -12.12 2.75 2.67
CA ALA A 61 -11.16 3.08 1.62
C ALA A 61 -9.87 2.26 1.78
N ALA A 62 -9.35 2.12 3.00
CA ALA A 62 -8.18 1.28 3.27
C ALA A 62 -8.48 -0.21 3.01
N ALA A 63 -9.65 -0.70 3.43
CA ALA A 63 -10.05 -2.08 3.22
C ALA A 63 -10.22 -2.41 1.74
N TYR A 64 -10.92 -1.56 0.99
CA TYR A 64 -11.11 -1.70 -0.45
C TYR A 64 -9.77 -1.77 -1.19
N ARG A 65 -8.84 -0.86 -0.87
CA ARG A 65 -7.49 -0.86 -1.44
C ARG A 65 -6.75 -2.17 -1.16
N ALA A 66 -6.72 -2.61 0.11
CA ALA A 66 -6.04 -3.83 0.50
C ALA A 66 -6.59 -5.07 -0.20
N ILE A 67 -7.91 -5.12 -0.42
CA ILE A 67 -8.55 -6.23 -1.14
C ILE A 67 -8.23 -6.16 -2.64
N ASN A 68 -8.23 -4.97 -3.25
CA ASN A 68 -7.80 -4.84 -4.64
C ASN A 68 -6.34 -5.25 -4.83
N ASP A 69 -5.44 -4.84 -3.93
CA ASP A 69 -4.02 -5.25 -3.98
C ASP A 69 -3.87 -6.78 -3.77
N MET A 70 -4.77 -7.42 -3.01
CA MET A 70 -4.88 -8.89 -2.92
C MET A 70 -5.33 -9.53 -4.24
N LEU A 71 -6.39 -9.01 -4.85
CA LEU A 71 -6.92 -9.55 -6.11
C LEU A 71 -5.92 -9.41 -7.27
N GLU A 72 -5.14 -8.35 -7.29
CA GLU A 72 -4.10 -8.08 -8.29
C GLU A 72 -2.77 -8.79 -8.00
N ASN A 73 -2.68 -9.58 -6.91
CA ASN A 73 -1.45 -10.21 -6.44
C ASN A 73 -0.28 -9.23 -6.21
N ARG A 74 -0.59 -8.01 -5.76
CA ARG A 74 0.37 -6.94 -5.45
C ARG A 74 0.51 -6.69 -3.94
N LEU A 75 0.14 -7.66 -3.11
CA LEU A 75 0.27 -7.58 -1.65
C LEU A 75 1.73 -7.35 -1.24
N ARG A 76 1.91 -6.38 -0.35
CA ARG A 76 3.23 -6.05 0.21
C ARG A 76 3.45 -6.72 1.54
N SER A 77 2.36 -7.00 2.25
CA SER A 77 2.35 -7.70 3.52
C SER A 77 2.01 -9.18 3.36
N ARG A 78 2.15 -9.94 4.46
CA ARG A 78 1.94 -11.39 4.49
C ARG A 78 0.46 -11.79 4.36
N ASN A 79 -0.46 -10.93 4.81
CA ASN A 79 -1.89 -11.21 4.80
C ASN A 79 -2.71 -9.95 4.47
N VAL A 80 -3.93 -10.15 3.98
CA VAL A 80 -4.82 -9.04 3.60
C VAL A 80 -5.13 -8.14 4.80
N HIS A 81 -5.24 -8.71 6.01
CA HIS A 81 -5.53 -7.94 7.23
C HIS A 81 -4.40 -6.96 7.60
N ALA A 82 -3.15 -7.37 7.45
CA ALA A 82 -1.97 -6.51 7.57
C ALA A 82 -1.98 -5.41 6.51
N GLU A 83 -2.36 -5.76 5.28
CA GLU A 83 -2.44 -4.80 4.19
C GLU A 83 -3.51 -3.72 4.46
N ILE A 84 -4.61 -4.05 5.13
CA ILE A 84 -5.61 -3.06 5.58
C ILE A 84 -4.96 -2.03 6.51
N VAL A 85 -4.23 -2.48 7.54
CA VAL A 85 -3.53 -1.60 8.49
C VAL A 85 -2.47 -0.77 7.76
N PHE A 86 -1.75 -1.39 6.83
CA PHE A 86 -0.74 -0.70 6.04
C PHE A 86 -1.35 0.32 5.08
N SER A 87 -2.53 0.05 4.51
CA SER A 87 -3.24 0.92 3.58
C SER A 87 -3.78 2.19 4.22
N LEU A 88 -3.96 2.22 5.55
CA LEU A 88 -4.27 3.44 6.30
C LEU A 88 -3.12 4.43 6.27
N SER A 89 -1.87 3.97 6.22
CA SER A 89 -0.71 4.87 6.27
C SER A 89 -0.67 5.80 5.05
N PRO A 90 -0.36 7.09 5.21
CA PRO A 90 -0.16 7.99 4.07
C PRO A 90 1.19 7.74 3.37
N ASN A 91 2.05 6.89 3.93
CA ASN A 91 3.44 6.81 3.50
C ASN A 91 3.57 6.18 2.10
N ASN A 92 4.28 6.89 1.21
CA ASN A 92 4.35 6.62 -0.23
C ASN A 92 5.69 6.03 -0.68
N ASN A 93 6.56 5.59 0.23
CA ASN A 93 7.88 5.11 -0.16
C ASN A 93 7.83 3.63 -0.62
N VAL A 94 7.03 3.33 -1.65
CA VAL A 94 7.52 2.45 -2.70
C VAL A 94 8.44 3.30 -3.55
N ARG A 95 9.73 3.26 -3.24
CA ARG A 95 10.70 3.50 -4.30
C ARG A 95 10.67 2.22 -5.13
N PRO A 96 10.10 2.18 -6.34
CA PRO A 96 10.59 1.20 -7.28
C PRO A 96 12.10 1.47 -7.36
N LEU A 97 12.91 0.47 -7.01
CA LEU A 97 14.35 0.48 -7.26
C LEU A 97 14.56 0.48 -8.78
N ARG A 98 14.21 1.58 -9.45
CA ARG A 98 14.78 1.94 -10.73
C ARG A 98 16.10 2.63 -10.40
N PHE A 99 17.15 2.14 -11.07
CA PHE A 99 18.55 2.58 -11.03
C PHE A 99 19.41 2.00 -9.89
N LEU A 100 19.77 0.73 -10.03
CA LEU A 100 21.16 0.44 -10.37
C LEU A 100 21.18 -0.25 -11.73
N ARG A 101 21.28 0.58 -12.77
CA ARG A 101 21.91 0.18 -14.03
C ARG A 101 23.24 -0.43 -13.62
N ALA A 102 23.38 -1.75 -13.73
CA ALA A 102 24.65 -2.42 -13.56
C ALA A 102 25.63 -1.70 -14.49
N THR A 103 26.52 -0.91 -13.90
CA THR A 103 27.72 -0.47 -14.58
C THR A 103 28.51 -1.74 -14.80
N ALA A 104 28.35 -2.35 -15.98
CA ALA A 104 29.25 -3.37 -16.46
C ALA A 104 30.65 -2.76 -16.45
N THR A 105 31.40 -3.07 -15.41
CA THR A 105 32.83 -2.79 -15.30
C THR A 105 33.51 -3.50 -16.47
N PRO A 106 34.25 -2.79 -17.35
CA PRO A 106 34.99 -3.46 -18.40
C PRO A 106 36.11 -4.27 -17.75
N ALA A 107 36.13 -5.58 -18.02
CA ALA A 107 37.16 -6.49 -17.53
C ALA A 107 38.54 -6.03 -18.03
N ARG A 108 39.37 -5.63 -17.07
CA ARG A 108 40.78 -5.25 -17.25
C ARG A 108 41.60 -6.53 -17.38
N TYR A 109 41.96 -6.92 -18.61
CA TYR A 109 42.98 -7.93 -18.86
C TYR A 109 44.36 -7.37 -18.46
N GLN A 110 45.06 -8.02 -17.53
CA GLN A 110 46.46 -7.74 -17.24
C GLN A 110 47.36 -8.78 -17.91
N HIS A 111 48.26 -8.25 -18.74
CA HIS A 111 49.62 -8.66 -19.08
C HIS A 111 50.12 -10.08 -18.73
N THR A 112 50.56 -10.78 -19.77
CA THR A 112 51.80 -11.56 -19.73
C THR A 112 52.72 -11.23 -20.93
N HIS A 113 53.97 -10.97 -20.55
CA HIS A 113 55.24 -10.76 -21.26
C HIS A 113 55.44 -11.01 -22.77
N ALA A 114 56.25 -10.11 -23.37
CA ALA A 114 56.84 -10.08 -24.72
C ALA A 114 58.00 -11.09 -24.92
N PRO A 115 58.67 -11.23 -26.10
CA PRO A 115 59.60 -10.21 -26.65
C PRO A 115 59.65 -10.19 -28.23
N PRO A 116 60.64 -9.58 -28.95
CA PRO A 116 60.39 -8.48 -29.90
C PRO A 116 61.02 -8.68 -31.33
N LEU A 117 61.08 -7.57 -32.11
CA LEU A 117 61.79 -7.31 -33.39
C LEU A 117 60.93 -7.60 -34.66
N ALA A 118 60.84 -6.75 -35.70
CA ALA A 118 61.44 -5.45 -36.01
C ALA A 118 60.63 -4.71 -37.11
N ASP A 119 60.84 -3.40 -37.13
CA ASP A 119 60.94 -2.43 -38.24
C ASP A 119 60.03 -2.41 -39.49
N HIS A 120 59.79 -1.15 -39.86
CA HIS A 120 59.55 -0.56 -41.18
C HIS A 120 58.14 -0.01 -41.49
N LEU A 121 58.03 1.31 -41.27
CA LEU A 121 57.83 2.34 -42.31
C LEU A 121 56.43 2.53 -42.96
N LEU A 122 55.89 3.74 -42.69
CA LEU A 122 55.40 4.77 -43.63
C LEU A 122 53.89 5.02 -43.86
N LEU A 123 53.54 6.25 -43.47
CA LEU A 123 52.71 7.28 -44.13
C LEU A 123 51.16 7.20 -44.10
N PRO A 124 50.49 8.34 -43.80
CA PRO A 124 49.05 8.49 -43.92
C PRO A 124 48.68 9.14 -45.27
N THR A 125 47.67 8.61 -45.96
CA THR A 125 47.08 9.32 -47.11
C THR A 125 45.57 9.20 -47.16
N ARG A 126 44.96 10.37 -46.92
CA ARG A 126 43.94 11.03 -47.74
C ARG A 126 42.66 10.26 -48.10
N PHE A 127 41.59 10.82 -47.53
CA PHE A 127 40.28 11.01 -48.17
C PHE A 127 40.34 11.16 -49.69
N SER A 128 39.42 10.48 -50.38
CA SER A 128 38.61 11.08 -51.44
C SER A 128 37.25 10.37 -51.53
N PRO A 129 36.15 11.13 -51.70
CA PRO A 129 34.80 10.60 -51.87
C PRO A 129 34.52 10.30 -53.36
N THR A 130 33.31 9.81 -53.65
CA THR A 130 32.73 9.44 -54.96
C THR A 130 33.05 8.03 -55.46
N ARG A 131 32.03 7.17 -55.49
CA ARG A 131 31.29 6.86 -56.73
C ARG A 131 30.13 5.91 -56.41
N PHE A 132 28.92 6.45 -56.41
CA PHE A 132 27.71 5.65 -56.57
C PHE A 132 27.76 4.96 -57.94
N SER A 133 27.43 3.67 -57.98
CA SER A 133 27.11 2.94 -59.21
C SER A 133 25.94 2.01 -58.90
N PRO A 134 24.77 2.19 -59.54
CA PRO A 134 23.57 1.42 -59.27
C PRO A 134 23.45 0.31 -60.32
N THR A 135 23.88 -0.92 -60.03
CA THR A 135 23.40 -2.13 -60.74
C THR A 135 23.99 -3.39 -60.13
N ARG A 136 23.19 -4.10 -59.32
CA ARG A 136 23.12 -5.58 -59.37
C ARG A 136 21.92 -6.08 -58.58
N PHE A 137 20.74 -5.99 -59.20
CA PHE A 137 19.65 -6.89 -58.85
C PHE A 137 20.04 -8.30 -59.33
N SER A 138 20.23 -9.22 -58.39
CA SER A 138 20.18 -10.65 -58.67
C SER A 138 19.02 -11.24 -57.87
N PRO A 139 18.05 -11.92 -58.53
CA PRO A 139 16.93 -12.55 -57.82
C PRO A 139 17.41 -13.84 -57.16
N THR A 140 17.39 -13.87 -55.82
CA THR A 140 17.52 -15.12 -55.07
C THR A 140 16.19 -15.89 -55.12
N PRO A 141 16.21 -17.21 -55.38
CA PRO A 141 15.00 -18.00 -55.50
C PRO A 141 14.23 -18.09 -54.18
N ILE A 142 12.91 -17.97 -54.29
CA ILE A 142 11.91 -18.14 -53.25
C ILE A 142 12.05 -19.53 -52.65
N GLN A 143 12.43 -19.60 -51.37
CA GLN A 143 12.51 -20.85 -50.63
C GLN A 143 11.10 -21.24 -50.16
N THR A 144 10.71 -22.45 -50.53
CA THR A 144 9.44 -23.13 -50.24
C THR A 144 9.14 -23.14 -48.73
N PRO A 145 7.87 -23.00 -48.30
CA PRO A 145 7.54 -23.03 -46.87
C PRO A 145 7.84 -24.42 -46.29
N GLN A 146 8.82 -24.47 -45.39
CA GLN A 146 9.07 -25.67 -44.58
C GLN A 146 7.88 -25.86 -43.64
N VAL A 147 7.19 -26.99 -43.80
CA VAL A 147 6.15 -27.45 -42.89
C VAL A 147 6.83 -27.76 -41.56
N PHE A 148 6.66 -26.88 -40.58
CA PHE A 148 7.17 -27.04 -39.23
C PHE A 148 6.37 -28.15 -38.52
N THR A 149 6.82 -29.39 -38.67
CA THR A 149 6.39 -30.53 -37.84
C THR A 149 7.10 -30.48 -36.49
N GLY A 150 6.88 -29.40 -35.74
CA GLY A 150 7.33 -29.22 -34.37
C GLY A 150 6.30 -29.74 -33.38
N ARG A 151 6.68 -30.78 -32.65
CA ARG A 151 5.90 -31.46 -31.62
C ARG A 151 5.53 -30.49 -30.49
N LEU A 152 4.22 -30.35 -30.23
CA LEU A 152 3.63 -29.50 -29.19
C LEU A 152 3.93 -30.06 -27.79
N ARG A 153 5.10 -29.77 -27.24
CA ARG A 153 5.40 -29.80 -25.80
C ARG A 153 6.35 -28.65 -25.51
N ASP A 154 6.24 -28.08 -24.32
CA ASP A 154 7.06 -26.97 -23.78
C ASP A 154 6.40 -25.58 -23.91
N PHE A 155 5.14 -25.46 -23.47
CA PHE A 155 4.57 -24.18 -22.97
C PHE A 155 4.46 -24.14 -21.44
N ASP A 156 5.04 -25.10 -20.72
CA ASP A 156 5.18 -25.07 -19.26
C ASP A 156 6.56 -24.55 -18.87
N THR A 157 6.78 -23.26 -19.05
CA THR A 157 7.70 -22.54 -18.18
C THR A 157 7.11 -21.16 -17.94
N ILE A 158 6.24 -21.10 -16.94
CA ILE A 158 5.82 -19.84 -16.31
C ILE A 158 7.12 -19.12 -15.93
N PRO A 159 7.35 -17.87 -16.39
CA PRO A 159 8.53 -17.14 -15.96
C PRO A 159 8.53 -17.08 -14.43
N PRO A 160 9.69 -17.30 -13.76
CA PRO A 160 9.75 -17.20 -12.31
C PRO A 160 9.18 -15.83 -11.93
N THR A 161 8.13 -15.86 -11.11
CA THR A 161 7.50 -14.67 -10.55
C THR A 161 8.61 -13.78 -10.01
N GLU A 162 8.84 -12.64 -10.68
CA GLU A 162 9.77 -11.66 -10.16
C GLU A 162 9.33 -11.34 -8.72
N PRO A 163 10.26 -11.36 -7.74
CA PRO A 163 9.90 -11.09 -6.37
C PRO A 163 9.29 -9.69 -6.31
N VAL A 164 8.00 -9.63 -5.96
CA VAL A 164 7.27 -8.40 -5.73
C VAL A 164 8.16 -7.50 -4.86
N PRO A 165 8.42 -6.24 -5.24
CA PRO A 165 9.30 -5.37 -4.48
C PRO A 165 8.73 -5.20 -3.07
N LEU A 166 9.31 -5.95 -2.13
CA LEU A 166 8.94 -5.90 -0.73
C LEU A 166 9.22 -4.48 -0.26
N THR A 167 8.18 -3.78 0.19
CA THR A 167 8.39 -2.50 0.87
C THR A 167 9.39 -2.71 2.00
N PRO A 168 10.29 -1.75 2.25
CA PRO A 168 11.26 -1.93 3.32
C PRO A 168 10.49 -2.17 4.62
N LEU A 169 10.84 -3.24 5.34
CA LEU A 169 10.17 -3.70 6.55
C LEU A 169 9.98 -2.60 7.61
N SER A 170 10.83 -1.56 7.56
CA SER A 170 10.72 -0.36 8.40
C SER A 170 9.41 0.41 8.23
N GLN A 171 8.81 0.44 7.03
CA GLN A 171 7.56 1.16 6.78
C GLN A 171 6.33 0.37 7.19
N ILE A 172 6.35 -0.94 6.98
CA ILE A 172 5.28 -1.84 7.42
C ILE A 172 5.21 -1.80 8.95
N SER A 173 6.35 -1.98 9.62
CA SER A 173 6.43 -1.93 11.09
C SER A 173 6.05 -0.56 11.66
N GLU A 174 6.40 0.54 10.99
CA GLU A 174 5.97 1.89 11.39
C GLU A 174 4.46 2.09 11.27
N SER A 175 3.83 1.54 10.22
CA SER A 175 2.37 1.60 10.04
C SER A 175 1.66 0.84 11.17
N PHE A 176 2.14 -0.35 11.54
CA PHE A 176 1.62 -1.09 12.69
C PHE A 176 1.78 -0.35 14.02
N ARG A 177 2.89 0.36 14.22
CA ARG A 177 3.08 1.17 15.44
C ARG A 177 2.15 2.38 15.53
N ARG A 178 1.74 2.95 14.38
CA ARG A 178 0.90 4.16 14.33
C ARG A 178 -0.59 3.85 14.33
N PHE A 179 -1.00 2.89 13.51
CA PHE A 179 -2.39 2.54 13.24
C PHE A 179 -2.83 1.23 13.89
N GLY A 180 -1.89 0.31 14.13
CA GLY A 180 -2.17 -0.92 14.84
C GLY A 180 -2.35 -0.69 16.35
N ILE A 181 -2.68 -1.78 17.03
CA ILE A 181 -2.88 -1.78 18.48
C ILE A 181 -1.56 -1.71 19.23
N THR A 182 -1.62 -1.11 20.40
CA THR A 182 -0.56 -1.09 21.41
C THR A 182 -1.09 -1.76 22.68
N PRO A 183 -0.22 -2.21 23.59
CA PRO A 183 -0.69 -2.76 24.88
C PRO A 183 -1.51 -1.76 25.72
N SER A 184 -1.39 -0.45 25.44
CA SER A 184 -2.16 0.62 26.07
C SER A 184 -3.46 1.01 25.33
N THR A 185 -3.81 0.33 24.24
CA THR A 185 -4.97 0.69 23.42
C THR A 185 -6.28 0.37 24.14
N THR A 186 -7.10 1.40 24.37
CA THR A 186 -8.42 1.26 25.01
C THR A 186 -9.57 1.16 24.00
N SER A 187 -9.38 1.72 22.80
CA SER A 187 -10.39 1.79 21.74
C SER A 187 -9.94 0.94 20.56
N LEU A 188 -10.67 -0.13 20.26
CA LEU A 188 -10.24 -1.16 19.32
C LEU A 188 -11.24 -1.27 18.17
N LEU A 189 -10.74 -1.18 16.96
CA LEU A 189 -11.48 -1.52 15.74
C LEU A 189 -10.95 -2.83 15.19
N VAL A 190 -11.85 -3.78 14.93
CA VAL A 190 -11.55 -5.10 14.42
C VAL A 190 -12.18 -5.27 13.05
N LEU A 191 -11.39 -5.69 12.06
CA LEU A 191 -11.91 -6.10 10.76
C LEU A 191 -11.52 -7.54 10.43
N LYS A 192 -12.49 -8.29 9.92
CA LYS A 192 -12.30 -9.62 9.35
C LYS A 192 -12.87 -9.66 7.94
N LEU A 193 -12.02 -10.03 6.99
CA LEU A 193 -12.41 -10.33 5.62
C LEU A 193 -12.81 -11.80 5.51
N SER A 194 -13.98 -12.06 4.95
CA SER A 194 -14.43 -13.34 4.44
C SER A 194 -14.01 -13.43 2.98
N THR A 195 -13.28 -14.47 2.61
CA THR A 195 -12.81 -14.73 1.24
C THR A 195 -13.42 -16.04 0.74
N PRO A 196 -13.49 -16.32 -0.57
CA PRO A 196 -14.00 -17.59 -1.06
C PRO A 196 -13.19 -18.81 -0.56
N THR A 197 -11.90 -18.62 -0.26
CA THR A 197 -11.03 -19.64 0.31
C THR A 197 -11.17 -19.80 1.82
N SER A 198 -11.55 -18.74 2.53
CA SER A 198 -11.82 -18.75 3.96
C SER A 198 -13.07 -17.94 4.25
N SER A 199 -14.23 -18.58 4.05
CA SER A 199 -15.52 -17.97 4.31
C SER A 199 -15.84 -18.08 5.80
N PHE A 200 -16.25 -16.97 6.39
CA PHE A 200 -16.64 -16.91 7.80
C PHE A 200 -18.06 -16.38 7.89
N SER A 201 -18.88 -17.03 8.72
CA SER A 201 -20.22 -16.52 8.99
C SER A 201 -20.16 -15.39 10.03
N ALA A 202 -21.02 -14.39 9.89
CA ALA A 202 -21.15 -13.31 10.86
C ALA A 202 -21.34 -13.81 12.33
N PRO A 203 -22.21 -14.81 12.63
CA PRO A 203 -22.37 -15.29 14.01
C PRO A 203 -21.12 -15.97 14.55
N ASP A 204 -20.37 -16.71 13.74
CA ASP A 204 -19.13 -17.38 14.17
C ASP A 204 -18.03 -16.36 14.49
N VAL A 205 -17.89 -15.35 13.63
CA VAL A 205 -16.94 -14.24 13.85
C VAL A 205 -17.31 -13.51 15.14
N GLN A 206 -18.60 -13.21 15.35
CA GLN A 206 -19.07 -12.55 16.55
C GLN A 206 -18.79 -13.39 17.81
N ALA A 207 -19.06 -14.69 17.79
CA ALA A 207 -18.82 -15.58 18.92
C ALA A 207 -17.32 -15.65 19.27
N ARG A 208 -16.45 -15.73 18.26
CA ARG A 208 -15.00 -15.76 18.45
C ARG A 208 -14.46 -14.43 18.99
N LEU A 209 -14.98 -13.30 18.50
CA LEU A 209 -14.61 -11.99 19.00
C LEU A 209 -15.09 -11.77 20.44
N ALA A 210 -16.30 -12.22 20.78
CA ALA A 210 -16.82 -12.16 22.14
C ALA A 210 -15.99 -13.00 23.14
N ALA A 211 -15.41 -14.12 22.70
CA ALA A 211 -14.55 -14.96 23.54
C ALA A 211 -13.12 -14.41 23.71
N SER A 212 -12.61 -13.68 22.72
CA SER A 212 -11.21 -13.22 22.69
C SER A 212 -11.00 -11.78 23.15
N VAL A 213 -11.96 -10.89 22.87
CA VAL A 213 -11.88 -9.46 23.14
C VAL A 213 -12.68 -9.13 24.40
N VAL A 214 -12.01 -8.65 25.44
CA VAL A 214 -12.63 -8.16 26.67
C VAL A 214 -12.79 -6.65 26.59
N GLY A 215 -14.02 -6.18 26.36
CA GLY A 215 -14.38 -4.77 26.28
C GLY A 215 -15.85 -4.57 25.87
N ASP A 216 -16.28 -3.32 25.81
CA ASP A 216 -17.65 -2.94 25.47
C ASP A 216 -17.81 -2.82 23.96
N GLN A 217 -18.56 -3.74 23.34
CA GLN A 217 -18.86 -3.65 21.91
C GLN A 217 -19.83 -2.49 21.65
N VAL A 218 -19.54 -1.67 20.64
CA VAL A 218 -20.35 -0.52 20.23
C VAL A 218 -20.63 -0.58 18.73
N ALA A 219 -21.69 0.11 18.29
CA ALA A 219 -22.04 0.18 16.88
C ALA A 219 -20.97 0.91 16.06
N PHE A 220 -20.66 0.41 14.87
CA PHE A 220 -19.74 1.05 13.93
C PHE A 220 -20.45 2.18 13.17
N THR A 221 -20.66 3.31 13.85
CA THR A 221 -21.25 4.52 13.24
C THR A 221 -20.28 5.70 13.33
N ASP A 222 -20.47 6.69 12.46
CA ASP A 222 -19.58 7.87 12.43
C ASP A 222 -19.69 8.70 13.71
N GLU A 223 -20.84 8.70 14.37
CA GLU A 223 -21.09 9.37 15.65
C GLU A 223 -20.26 8.75 16.77
N VAL A 224 -20.26 7.42 16.85
CA VAL A 224 -19.49 6.67 17.85
C VAL A 224 -17.99 6.82 17.60
N LEU A 225 -17.56 6.80 16.34
CA LEU A 225 -16.19 7.10 15.96
C LEU A 225 -15.82 8.54 16.32
N ARG A 226 -16.76 9.47 16.15
CA ARG A 226 -16.53 10.90 16.41
C ARG A 226 -16.05 11.18 17.82
N GLU A 227 -16.66 10.52 18.80
CA GLU A 227 -16.34 10.67 20.21
C GLU A 227 -14.97 10.09 20.61
N MET A 228 -14.45 9.11 19.87
CA MET A 228 -13.21 8.40 20.23
C MET A 228 -11.98 8.85 19.44
N THR A 229 -12.16 9.55 18.32
CA THR A 229 -11.05 10.00 17.48
C THR A 229 -10.20 11.06 18.19
N ASP A 230 -8.89 10.87 18.21
CA ASP A 230 -7.92 11.89 18.59
C ASP A 230 -7.48 12.68 17.35
N ILE A 231 -8.13 13.83 17.13
CA ILE A 231 -7.87 14.69 15.97
C ILE A 231 -6.41 15.19 15.95
N ALA A 232 -5.81 15.46 17.11
CA ALA A 232 -4.43 15.94 17.16
C ALA A 232 -3.45 14.85 16.70
N ARG A 233 -3.67 13.60 17.13
CA ARG A 233 -2.89 12.45 16.67
C ARG A 233 -3.07 12.21 15.18
N VAL A 234 -4.30 12.28 14.65
CA VAL A 234 -4.57 12.12 13.21
C VAL A 234 -3.84 13.19 12.39
N ARG A 235 -3.93 14.46 12.77
CA ARG A 235 -3.24 15.56 12.08
C ARG A 235 -1.73 15.32 12.01
N LYS A 236 -1.12 14.88 13.12
CA LYS A 236 0.31 14.55 13.17
C LYS A 236 0.70 13.39 12.26
N ILE A 237 -0.12 12.33 12.20
CA ILE A 237 0.15 11.14 11.40
C ILE A 237 0.07 11.45 9.90
N TYR A 238 -1.00 12.15 9.49
CA TYR A 238 -1.25 12.49 8.09
C TYR A 238 -0.54 13.77 7.63
N LYS A 239 0.19 14.44 8.54
CA LYS A 239 0.73 15.78 8.31
C LYS A 239 -0.36 16.74 7.81
N ALA A 240 -1.57 16.54 8.31
CA ALA A 240 -2.76 17.35 8.05
C ALA A 240 -2.83 18.55 9.01
N ASP A 241 -1.67 19.14 9.30
CA ASP A 241 -1.63 20.51 9.78
C ASP A 241 -2.15 21.35 8.63
N GLY A 242 -3.33 21.95 8.85
CA GLY A 242 -3.97 22.76 7.83
C GLY A 242 -2.94 23.70 7.24
N GLY A 243 -2.87 23.76 5.91
CA GLY A 243 -2.05 24.71 5.18
C GLY A 243 -2.47 26.14 5.47
N ALA A 244 -2.20 26.63 6.68
CA ALA A 244 -1.94 28.02 7.02
C ALA A 244 -0.42 28.30 6.91
N GLY A 245 0.23 27.62 5.96
CA GLY A 245 1.62 27.83 5.55
C GLY A 245 1.76 28.93 4.50
N GLY A 246 0.78 29.82 4.37
CA GLY A 246 0.93 31.15 3.81
C GLY A 246 0.73 32.17 4.92
N ARG A 247 1.82 32.70 5.49
CA ARG A 247 1.78 33.91 6.31
C ARG A 247 1.35 35.08 5.41
N ALA A 248 0.05 35.26 5.22
CA ALA A 248 -0.51 36.56 4.88
C ALA A 248 -0.81 37.26 6.20
N ASN A 249 0.04 38.23 6.53
CA ASN A 249 -0.16 39.16 7.62
C ASN A 249 -1.40 40.01 7.30
N VAL A 250 -2.54 39.74 7.94
CA VAL A 250 -3.69 40.65 7.90
C VAL A 250 -4.15 40.91 9.34
N GLY A 251 -3.85 42.13 9.75
CA GLY A 251 -4.57 43.01 10.68
C GLY A 251 -5.62 42.41 11.58
N GLY A 252 -5.40 42.61 12.88
CA GLY A 252 -6.39 42.35 13.92
C GLY A 252 -7.72 43.07 13.70
N GLY A 253 -8.77 42.40 14.18
CA GLY A 253 -10.10 42.96 14.36
C GLY A 253 -10.76 42.27 15.55
N ASN A 254 -10.93 43.03 16.63
CA ASN A 254 -11.64 42.67 17.84
C ASN A 254 -13.11 42.35 17.49
N GLY A 255 -13.65 41.23 17.95
CA GLY A 255 -15.03 40.83 17.67
C GLY A 255 -15.56 39.86 18.72
N ALA A 256 -16.19 40.44 19.72
CA ALA A 256 -16.76 39.76 20.87
C ALA A 256 -17.95 38.83 20.50
N LYS A 257 -17.99 37.67 21.17
CA LYS A 257 -19.20 37.01 21.70
C LYS A 257 -20.25 36.53 20.67
N VAL A 258 -19.96 35.41 19.99
CA VAL A 258 -20.99 34.52 19.40
C VAL A 258 -20.78 33.09 19.91
N THR A 259 -21.02 32.90 21.21
CA THR A 259 -20.72 31.66 21.92
C THR A 259 -21.96 30.77 22.01
N ARG A 260 -22.04 29.75 21.15
CA ARG A 260 -22.24 28.31 21.48
C ARG A 260 -22.79 27.49 20.29
N GLU A 261 -23.55 28.09 19.38
CA GLU A 261 -24.12 27.36 18.22
C GLU A 261 -23.22 27.36 16.97
N LEU A 262 -22.41 28.41 16.75
CA LEU A 262 -21.41 28.45 15.68
C LEU A 262 -20.18 27.56 15.96
N ALA A 263 -19.88 27.32 17.23
CA ALA A 263 -18.73 26.50 17.66
C ALA A 263 -18.86 25.04 17.20
N GLY A 264 -20.08 24.48 17.23
CA GLY A 264 -20.33 23.14 16.72
C GLY A 264 -20.12 23.03 15.20
N GLY A 265 -20.45 24.10 14.45
CA GLY A 265 -20.22 24.18 13.02
C GLY A 265 -18.73 24.31 12.65
N GLU A 266 -17.95 25.07 13.42
CA GLU A 266 -16.51 25.20 13.21
C GLU A 266 -15.76 23.89 13.50
N GLU A 267 -16.09 23.20 14.60
CA GLU A 267 -15.50 21.89 14.91
C GLU A 267 -15.85 20.84 13.85
N GLU A 268 -17.11 20.81 13.41
CA GLU A 268 -17.53 19.90 12.34
C GLU A 268 -16.83 20.21 11.01
N ARG A 269 -16.70 21.50 10.67
CA ARG A 269 -15.96 21.93 9.47
C ARG A 269 -14.49 21.55 9.55
N ALA A 270 -13.83 21.84 10.67
CA ALA A 270 -12.43 21.49 10.88
C ALA A 270 -12.19 19.98 10.82
N ARG A 271 -13.16 19.17 11.27
CA ARG A 271 -13.12 17.71 11.18
C ARG A 271 -13.31 17.22 9.74
N ARG A 272 -14.28 17.78 9.02
CA ARG A 272 -14.48 17.48 7.58
C ARG A 272 -13.24 17.82 6.78
N GLU A 273 -12.57 18.93 7.09
CA GLU A 273 -11.29 19.30 6.47
C GLU A 273 -10.21 18.25 6.75
N VAL A 274 -10.08 17.76 7.99
CA VAL A 274 -9.14 16.66 8.31
C VAL A 274 -9.49 15.40 7.53
N GLU A 275 -10.77 15.04 7.47
CA GLU A 275 -11.21 13.86 6.72
C GLU A 275 -10.85 13.94 5.24
N VAL A 276 -11.08 15.09 4.59
CA VAL A 276 -10.69 15.34 3.19
C VAL A 276 -9.18 15.23 3.02
N LEU A 277 -8.38 15.78 3.94
CA LEU A 277 -6.92 15.67 3.89
C LEU A 277 -6.44 14.22 4.08
N VAL A 278 -7.06 13.46 4.98
CA VAL A 278 -6.76 12.04 5.22
C VAL A 278 -7.06 11.21 3.98
N LEU A 279 -8.30 11.32 3.45
CA LEU A 279 -8.70 10.60 2.25
C LEU A 279 -7.86 11.02 1.03
N GLY A 280 -7.56 12.31 0.90
CA GLY A 280 -6.66 12.84 -0.14
C GLY A 280 -5.25 12.27 -0.03
N ALA A 281 -4.68 12.21 1.17
CA ALA A 281 -3.36 11.61 1.40
C ALA A 281 -3.34 10.11 1.07
N MET A 282 -4.42 9.37 1.41
CA MET A 282 -4.55 7.94 1.07
C MET A 282 -4.72 7.72 -0.43
N ALA A 283 -5.49 8.57 -1.12
CA ALA A 283 -5.72 8.51 -2.56
C ALA A 283 -4.46 8.88 -3.34
N LEU A 284 -3.71 9.92 -2.94
CA LEU A 284 -2.44 10.28 -3.60
C LEU A 284 -1.39 9.17 -3.48
N ARG A 285 -1.51 8.30 -2.47
CA ARG A 285 -0.67 7.11 -2.33
C ARG A 285 -1.00 6.00 -3.34
N THR A 286 -2.17 6.00 -3.99
CA THR A 286 -2.50 4.98 -5.02
C THR A 286 -1.99 5.37 -6.41
N LEU A 287 -1.74 6.65 -6.68
CA LEU A 287 -1.31 7.17 -7.99
C LEU A 287 0.14 6.87 -8.38
N THR A 288 0.94 6.31 -7.47
CA THR A 288 2.36 6.05 -7.66
C THR A 288 2.70 4.58 -7.88
N ASN A 289 1.68 3.72 -8.03
CA ASN A 289 1.82 2.30 -8.34
C ASN A 289 1.77 2.04 -9.84
#